data_AF-A0AA50VFB9-F1
#
_entry.id   AF-A0AA50VFB9-F1
#
_cell.length_a   1.000
_cell.length_b   1.000
_cell.length_c   1.000
_cell.angle_alpha   90.00
_cell.angle_beta   90.00
_cell.angle_gamma   90.00
#
_symmetry.space_group_name_H-M   'P 1'
#
loop_
_entity.id
_entity.type
_entity.pdbx_description
1 polymer ?
#
loop_
_entity_poly.entity_id
_entity_poly.type
_entity_poly.pdbx_seq_one_letter_code
_entity_poly.pdbx_strand_id
1 'polypeptide(L)'
;RIGNTREALQIIIEKLNNINQAINFCQEHNDKELWTDLIKQTVHKPECVTLLLKRIGNYVDPRMLIQNIQSGCEIKDLKESLAKMMCDYHLQMSVQEACKVIT
;
A
#
# COMPACT_ATOMS: atom_id res chain seq x y z
N ARG A 1 11.08 -16.19 -11.71
CA ARG A 1 11.85 -14.90 -11.64
C ARG A 1 11.27 -13.99 -10.53
N ILE A 2 10.94 -14.54 -9.35
CA ILE A 2 10.39 -13.76 -8.22
C ILE A 2 11.51 -13.32 -7.25
N GLY A 3 12.58 -14.12 -7.13
CA GLY A 3 13.73 -13.82 -6.27
C GLY A 3 14.37 -12.45 -6.54
N ASN A 4 14.74 -12.19 -7.79
CA ASN A 4 15.39 -10.92 -8.16
C ASN A 4 14.50 -9.70 -7.90
N THR A 5 13.18 -9.83 -8.01
CA THR A 5 12.23 -8.73 -7.83
C THR A 5 12.07 -8.36 -6.36
N ARG A 6 12.04 -9.36 -5.46
CA ARG A 6 12.02 -9.14 -4.01
C ARG A 6 13.33 -8.53 -3.52
N GLU A 7 14.47 -8.99 -4.02
CA GLU A 7 15.78 -8.40 -3.73
C GLU A 7 15.88 -6.94 -4.20
N ALA A 8 15.38 -6.64 -5.41
CA ALA A 8 15.33 -5.28 -5.91
C ALA A 8 14.46 -4.37 -5.02
N LEU A 9 13.28 -4.84 -4.61
CA LEU A 9 12.41 -4.11 -3.69
C LEU A 9 13.11 -3.82 -2.36
N GLN A 10 13.79 -4.82 -1.78
CA GLN A 10 14.54 -4.65 -0.54
C GLN A 10 15.65 -3.61 -0.68
N ILE A 11 16.40 -3.60 -1.79
CA ILE A 11 17.41 -2.59 -2.07
C ILE A 11 16.80 -1.18 -2.12
N ILE A 12 15.63 -1.02 -2.74
CA ILE A 12 14.94 0.29 -2.82
C ILE A 12 14.52 0.77 -1.43
N ILE A 13 13.99 -0.14 -0.59
CA ILE A 13 13.53 0.20 0.75
C ILE A 13 14.70 0.50 1.70
N GLU A 14 15.73 -0.35 1.71
CA GLU A 14 16.80 -0.28 2.71
C GLU A 14 17.95 0.63 2.30
N LYS A 15 18.40 0.55 1.03
CA LYS A 15 19.59 1.29 0.57
C LYS A 15 19.25 2.67 0.03
N LEU A 16 18.13 2.80 -0.68
CA LEU A 16 17.70 4.08 -1.24
C LEU A 16 16.77 4.84 -0.29
N ASN A 17 16.22 4.17 0.74
CA ASN A 17 15.23 4.70 1.69
C ASN A 17 14.10 5.48 0.99
N ASN A 18 13.73 5.03 -0.22
CA ASN A 18 12.81 5.74 -1.10
C ASN A 18 11.49 4.98 -1.22
N ILE A 19 10.61 5.24 -0.27
CA ILE A 19 9.28 4.61 -0.21
C ILE A 19 8.42 4.88 -1.44
N ASN A 20 8.52 6.08 -2.04
CA ASN A 20 7.75 6.41 -3.24
C ASN A 20 8.19 5.56 -4.42
N GLN A 21 9.51 5.34 -4.56
CA GLN A 21 10.04 4.46 -5.59
C GLN A 21 9.65 3.00 -5.33
N ALA A 22 9.64 2.55 -4.07
CA ALA A 22 9.19 1.20 -3.71
C ALA A 22 7.71 0.98 -4.04
N ILE A 23 6.85 1.98 -3.77
CA ILE A 23 5.43 1.97 -4.14
C ILE A 23 5.26 1.87 -5.66
N ASN A 24 5.98 2.72 -6.41
CA ASN A 24 5.93 2.69 -7.87
C ASN A 24 6.39 1.34 -8.43
N PHE A 25 7.46 0.78 -7.86
CA PHE A 25 7.96 -0.54 -8.25
C PHE A 25 6.89 -1.63 -8.03
N CYS A 26 6.23 -1.67 -6.86
CA CYS A 26 5.12 -2.60 -6.62
C CYS A 26 3.96 -2.39 -7.60
N GLN A 27 3.65 -1.15 -7.96
CA GLN A 27 2.62 -0.82 -8.95
C GLN A 27 2.99 -1.31 -10.35
N GLU A 28 4.20 -1.03 -10.84
CA GLU A 28 4.67 -1.39 -12.19
C GLU A 28 4.66 -2.91 -12.39
N HIS A 29 4.98 -3.66 -11.34
CA HIS A 29 4.99 -5.12 -11.37
C HIS A 29 3.62 -5.76 -11.14
N ASN A 30 2.62 -5.00 -10.69
CA ASN A 30 1.25 -5.45 -10.40
C ASN A 30 1.18 -6.76 -9.59
N ASP A 31 2.08 -6.90 -8.59
CA ASP A 31 2.29 -8.14 -7.84
C ASP A 31 1.91 -7.97 -6.36
N LYS A 32 0.93 -8.76 -5.90
CA LYS A 32 0.46 -8.75 -4.51
C LYS A 32 1.50 -9.21 -3.50
N GLU A 33 2.42 -10.11 -3.88
CA GLU A 33 3.51 -10.53 -3.00
C GLU A 33 4.45 -9.36 -2.72
N LEU A 34 4.81 -8.57 -3.75
CA LEU A 34 5.65 -7.38 -3.57
C LEU A 34 4.99 -6.35 -2.64
N TRP A 35 3.67 -6.14 -2.75
CA TRP A 35 2.95 -5.29 -1.82
C TRP A 35 2.98 -5.82 -0.39
N THR A 36 2.84 -7.14 -0.22
CA THR A 36 2.94 -7.79 1.09
C THR A 36 4.33 -7.59 1.71
N ASP A 37 5.38 -7.76 0.91
CA ASP A 37 6.76 -7.55 1.35
C ASP A 37 7.06 -6.08 1.68
N LEU A 38 6.55 -5.14 0.87
CA LEU A 38 6.68 -3.71 1.11
C LEU A 38 6.03 -3.33 2.45
N ILE A 39 4.80 -3.79 2.70
CA ILE A 39 4.07 -3.51 3.94
C ILE A 39 4.85 -4.05 5.14
N LYS A 40 5.24 -5.33 5.11
CA LYS A 40 6.00 -5.95 6.22
C LYS A 40 7.28 -5.19 6.54
N GLN A 41 8.01 -4.75 5.52
CA GLN A 41 9.27 -4.04 5.67
C GLN A 41 9.13 -2.57 6.08
N THR A 42 7.93 -1.97 6.02
CA THR A 42 7.78 -0.51 6.23
C THR A 42 6.76 -0.17 7.31
N VAL A 43 5.96 -1.12 7.77
CA VAL A 43 4.88 -0.89 8.74
C VAL A 43 5.35 -0.43 10.12
N HIS A 44 6.63 -0.64 10.43
CA HIS A 44 7.25 -0.16 11.67
C HIS A 44 7.64 1.34 11.60
N LYS A 45 7.54 1.98 10.42
CA LYS A 45 7.86 3.40 10.21
C LYS A 45 6.56 4.21 10.03
N PRO A 46 6.15 5.05 10.99
CA PRO A 46 4.90 5.81 10.91
C PRO A 46 4.80 6.70 9.66
N GLU A 47 5.91 7.30 9.21
CA GLU A 47 5.91 8.08 7.96
C GLU A 47 5.58 7.23 6.73
N CYS A 48 6.08 5.99 6.68
CA CYS A 48 5.81 5.08 5.57
C CYS A 48 4.35 4.62 5.59
N VAL A 49 3.81 4.26 6.77
CA VAL A 49 2.40 3.86 6.89
C VAL A 49 1.47 4.98 6.44
N THR A 50 1.77 6.23 6.82
CA THR A 50 1.00 7.41 6.39
C THR A 50 0.97 7.57 4.88
N LEU A 51 2.10 7.31 4.20
CA LEU A 51 2.18 7.37 2.74
C LEU A 51 1.43 6.21 2.07
N LEU A 52 1.56 5.00 2.63
CA LEU A 52 0.85 3.82 2.14
C LEU A 52 -0.67 3.98 2.25
N LEU A 53 -1.18 4.50 3.37
CA LEU A 53 -2.61 4.78 3.56
C LEU A 53 -3.20 5.66 2.45
N LYS A 54 -2.41 6.59 1.89
CA LYS A 54 -2.87 7.50 0.83
C LYS A 54 -2.87 6.89 -0.57
N ARG A 55 -2.15 5.78 -0.80
CA ARG A 55 -1.91 5.24 -2.15
C ARG A 55 -2.38 3.80 -2.33
N ILE A 56 -2.42 3.01 -1.26
CA ILE A 56 -2.58 1.56 -1.34
C ILE A 56 -3.94 1.13 -1.90
N GLY A 57 -5.02 1.86 -1.56
CA GLY A 57 -6.39 1.52 -1.97
C GLY A 57 -6.62 1.47 -3.47
N ASN A 58 -5.81 2.19 -4.25
CA ASN A 58 -5.91 2.18 -5.71
C ASN A 58 -5.40 0.87 -6.34
N TYR A 59 -4.57 0.12 -5.63
CA TYR A 59 -3.79 -1.00 -6.19
C TYR A 59 -4.08 -2.34 -5.51
N VAL A 60 -4.27 -2.37 -4.19
CA VAL A 60 -4.53 -3.59 -3.42
C VAL A 60 -5.54 -3.35 -2.30
N ASP A 61 -6.06 -4.43 -1.71
CA ASP A 61 -7.01 -4.34 -0.59
C ASP A 61 -6.36 -3.62 0.61
N PRO A 62 -6.91 -2.48 1.06
CA PRO A 62 -6.44 -1.76 2.24
C PRO A 62 -6.28 -2.61 3.51
N ARG A 63 -7.06 -3.68 3.65
CA ARG A 63 -7.00 -4.61 4.79
C ARG A 63 -5.60 -5.19 4.96
N MET A 64 -4.85 -5.40 3.87
CA MET A 64 -3.47 -5.90 3.92
C MET A 64 -2.56 -4.98 4.74
N LEU A 65 -2.73 -3.67 4.64
CA LEU A 65 -1.95 -2.72 5.44
C LEU A 65 -2.45 -2.70 6.88
N ILE A 66 -3.77 -2.56 7.08
CA ILE A 66 -4.39 -2.41 8.40
C ILE A 66 -4.04 -3.59 9.32
N GLN A 67 -4.05 -4.82 8.79
CA GLN A 67 -3.74 -6.03 9.55
C GLN A 67 -2.27 -6.11 9.99
N ASN A 68 -1.37 -5.35 9.36
CA ASN A 68 0.05 -5.34 9.69
C ASN A 68 0.45 -4.15 10.58
N ILE A 69 -0.41 -3.16 10.79
CA ILE A 69 -0.13 -2.00 11.65
C ILE A 69 0.08 -2.50 13.08
N GLN A 70 1.28 -2.26 13.63
CA GLN A 70 1.62 -2.66 14.98
C GLN A 70 0.90 -1.77 16.01
N SER A 71 0.47 -2.38 17.11
CA SER A 71 -0.09 -1.65 18.26
C SER A 71 0.97 -0.72 18.85
N GLY A 72 0.61 0.53 19.09
CA GLY A 72 1.53 1.56 19.60
C GLY A 72 2.27 2.36 18.52
N CYS A 73 2.00 2.13 17.22
CA CYS A 73 2.52 2.98 16.16
C CYS A 73 1.84 4.38 16.20
N GLU A 74 2.61 5.41 16.53
CA GLU A 74 2.12 6.81 16.59
C GLU A 74 1.99 7.39 15.18
N ILE A 75 0.91 7.03 14.48
CA ILE A 75 0.58 7.57 13.18
C ILE A 75 -0.33 8.78 13.38
N LYS A 76 0.18 9.96 13.04
CA LYS A 76 -0.60 11.19 13.09
C LYS A 76 -1.82 11.09 12.16
N ASP A 77 -2.98 11.52 12.66
CA ASP A 77 -4.24 11.54 11.90
C ASP A 77 -4.63 10.16 11.32
N LEU A 78 -4.25 9.07 12.00
CA LEU A 78 -4.49 7.68 11.55
C LEU A 78 -5.97 7.43 11.26
N LYS A 79 -6.85 7.82 12.19
CA LYS A 79 -8.30 7.61 12.07
C LYS A 79 -8.86 8.29 10.82
N GLU A 80 -8.46 9.54 10.57
CA GLU A 80 -8.89 10.31 9.41
C GLU A 80 -8.33 9.71 8.11
N SER A 81 -7.05 9.35 8.11
CA SER A 81 -6.39 8.72 6.97
C SER A 81 -7.02 7.37 6.60
N LEU A 82 -7.39 6.56 7.60
CA LEU A 82 -8.10 5.29 7.41
C LEU A 82 -9.50 5.53 6.84
N ALA A 83 -10.27 6.45 7.45
CA ALA A 83 -11.63 6.75 6.99
C ALA A 83 -11.62 7.23 5.53
N LYS A 84 -10.71 8.14 5.19
CA LYS A 84 -10.54 8.65 3.82
C LYS A 84 -10.20 7.52 2.84
N MET A 85 -9.18 6.71 3.14
CA MET A 85 -8.79 5.57 2.30
C MET A 85 -9.95 4.59 2.08
N MET A 86 -10.72 4.27 3.12
CA MET A 86 -11.85 3.36 3.01
C MET A 86 -12.97 3.94 2.13
N CYS A 87 -13.27 5.24 2.28
CA CYS A 87 -14.24 5.93 1.43
C CYS A 87 -13.79 5.94 -0.03
N ASP A 88 -12.53 6.30 -0.29
CA ASP A 88 -11.95 6.35 -1.63
C ASP A 88 -11.99 4.95 -2.30
N TYR A 89 -11.63 3.90 -1.55
CA TYR A 89 -11.69 2.51 -2.03
C TYR A 89 -13.13 2.06 -2.33
N HIS A 90 -14.09 2.39 -1.45
CA HIS A 90 -15.49 2.04 -1.68
C HIS A 90 -16.06 2.76 -2.91
N LEU A 91 -15.74 4.04 -3.09
CA LEU A 91 -16.12 4.81 -4.28
C LEU A 91 -15.56 4.18 -5.55
N GLN A 92 -14.27 3.79 -5.54
CA GLN A 92 -13.64 3.11 -6.67
C GLN A 92 -14.37 1.81 -7.04
N MET A 93 -14.68 0.97 -6.05
CA MET A 93 -15.43 -0.28 -6.27
C MET A 93 -16.83 0.00 -6.83
N SER A 94 -17.53 1.01 -6.31
CA SER A 94 -18.85 1.41 -6.79
C SER A 94 -18.82 1.88 -8.25
N VAL A 95 -17.80 2.66 -8.63
CA VAL A 95 -17.62 3.12 -10.02
C VAL A 95 -17.30 1.95 -10.95
N GLN A 96 -16.40 1.05 -10.53
CA GLN A 96 -16.08 -0.15 -11.32
C GLN A 96 -17.32 -1.01 -11.57
N GLU A 97 -18.17 -1.21 -10.56
CA GLU A 97 -19.40 -1.98 -10.71
C GLU A 97 -20.41 -1.28 -11.62
N ALA A 98 -20.60 0.03 -11.48
CA ALA A 98 -21.45 0.80 -12.37
C ALA A 98 -20.99 0.72 -13.84
N CYS A 99 -19.68 0.76 -14.10
CA CYS A 99 -19.13 0.63 -15.45
C CYS A 99 -19.39 -0.76 -16.06
N LYS A 100 -19.38 -1.84 -15.27
CA LYS A 100 -19.68 -3.19 -15.79
C LYS A 100 -21.11 -3.33 -16.31
N VAL A 101 -22.05 -2.53 -15.81
CA VAL A 101 -23.45 -2.56 -16.28
C VAL A 101 -23.58 -1.89 -17.65
N ILE A 102 -22.68 -0.98 -17.99
CA ILE A 102 -22.70 -0.19 -19.22
C ILE A 102 -21.88 -0.86 -20.34
N THR A 103 -21.02 -1.83 -20.00
CA THR A 103 -20.11 -2.52 -20.93
C THR A 103 -20.56 -3.95 -21.18
#